data_AF-A0A6V7HZM4-F1
#
_entry.id   AF-A0A6V7HZM4-F1
#
_cell.length_a   1.000
_cell.length_b   1.000
_cell.length_c   1.000
_cell.angle_alpha   90.00
_cell.angle_beta   90.00
_cell.angle_gamma   90.00
#
_symmetry.space_group_name_H-M   'P 1'
#
loop_
_entity.id
_entity.type
_entity.pdbx_description
1 polymer ?
#
loop_
_entity_poly.entity_id
_entity_poly.type
_entity_poly.pdbx_seq_one_letter_code
_entity_poly.pdbx_strand_id
1 'polypeptide(L)'
;PARPQIHKYTPKHDFNPMDCTDMVIGMARGNTHRIGDYYTRDRSTPRRDAFWGGKDSLTAAMGFEKDGVTTILFRRKLSTNELTDHDIIDGDMQVIWAKGQEPGKYIHQPPSGVEKSAVSVKDFYKPDELKYHGHRTQRGVAAFNFF
;
A
#
# COMPACT_ATOMS: atom_id res chain seq x y z
N PRO A 1 12.03 31.41 -17.89
CA PRO A 1 13.04 30.34 -17.71
C PRO A 1 12.96 29.37 -18.90
N ALA A 2 14.10 28.94 -19.45
CA ALA A 2 14.13 27.98 -20.56
C ALA A 2 13.73 26.58 -20.04
N ARG A 3 12.86 25.86 -20.77
CA ARG A 3 12.49 24.48 -20.40
C ARG A 3 13.72 23.57 -20.58
N PRO A 4 14.02 22.67 -19.63
CA PRO A 4 15.13 21.73 -19.75
C PRO A 4 14.98 20.87 -21.00
N GLN A 5 16.09 20.57 -21.68
CA GLN A 5 16.14 19.62 -22.78
C GLN A 5 15.71 18.24 -22.28
N ILE A 6 14.64 17.69 -22.85
CA ILE A 6 14.06 16.41 -22.44
C ILE A 6 14.99 15.28 -22.89
N HIS A 7 15.62 14.60 -21.93
CA HIS A 7 16.48 13.45 -22.19
C HIS A 7 15.66 12.27 -22.75
N LYS A 8 16.26 11.41 -23.57
CA LYS A 8 15.59 10.22 -24.17
C LYS A 8 14.94 9.30 -23.13
N TYR A 9 15.49 9.25 -21.91
CA TYR A 9 15.00 8.43 -20.80
C TYR A 9 14.07 9.19 -19.84
N THR A 10 13.66 10.41 -20.17
CA THR A 10 12.68 11.14 -19.35
C THR A 10 11.36 10.38 -19.38
N PRO A 11 10.73 10.11 -18.21
CA PRO A 11 9.42 9.49 -18.16
C PRO A 11 8.42 10.26 -19.02
N LYS A 12 7.70 9.54 -19.89
CA LYS A 12 6.71 10.12 -20.81
C LYS A 12 5.29 10.18 -20.24
N HIS A 13 5.11 9.57 -19.06
CA HIS A 13 3.84 9.48 -18.36
C HIS A 13 4.02 10.02 -16.95
N ASP A 14 2.92 10.48 -16.38
CA ASP A 14 2.89 10.87 -14.96
C ASP A 14 3.20 9.66 -14.08
N PHE A 15 3.72 9.95 -12.89
CA PHE A 15 4.02 8.94 -11.89
C PHE A 15 2.76 8.14 -11.54
N ASN A 16 2.93 6.82 -11.38
CA ASN A 16 1.89 6.01 -10.80
C ASN A 16 1.71 6.39 -9.33
N PRO A 17 0.49 6.31 -8.76
CA PRO A 17 0.30 6.58 -7.35
C PRO A 17 1.08 5.65 -6.39
N MET A 18 1.60 4.52 -6.87
CA MET A 18 2.49 3.61 -6.12
C MET A 18 3.98 3.93 -6.32
N ASP A 19 4.35 4.84 -7.21
CA ASP A 19 5.77 5.15 -7.42
C ASP A 19 6.27 5.99 -6.23
N CYS A 20 7.37 5.54 -5.61
CA CYS A 20 7.99 6.20 -4.45
C CYS A 20 6.99 6.51 -3.33
N THR A 21 6.29 5.51 -2.79
CA THR A 21 5.21 5.70 -1.82
C THR A 21 5.50 5.06 -0.48
N ASP A 22 5.37 5.88 0.57
CA ASP A 22 5.32 5.53 2.00
C ASP A 22 3.97 4.89 2.35
N MET A 23 4.00 3.73 3.00
CA MET A 23 2.83 2.87 3.23
C MET A 23 2.85 2.19 4.60
N VAL A 24 1.73 2.27 5.32
CA VAL A 24 1.46 1.39 6.46
C VAL A 24 0.60 0.22 6.01
N ILE A 25 1.08 -1.01 6.24
CA ILE A 25 0.33 -2.24 5.91
C ILE A 25 -0.03 -2.98 7.20
N GLY A 26 -1.31 -3.29 7.37
CA GLY A 26 -1.84 -3.95 8.55
C GLY A 26 -2.76 -5.14 8.23
N MET A 27 -2.68 -6.17 9.06
CA MET A 27 -3.60 -7.32 9.08
C MET A 27 -3.90 -7.68 10.53
N ALA A 28 -5.09 -8.19 10.82
CA ALA A 28 -5.45 -8.67 12.15
C ALA A 28 -6.37 -9.89 12.10
N ARG A 29 -6.30 -10.73 13.13
CA ARG A 29 -7.15 -11.89 13.37
C ARG A 29 -7.42 -12.03 14.87
N GLY A 30 -8.67 -11.86 15.27
CA GLY A 30 -9.01 -11.65 16.68
C GLY A 30 -8.21 -10.47 17.25
N ASN A 31 -7.49 -10.65 18.35
CA ASN A 31 -6.63 -9.61 18.93
C ASN A 31 -5.17 -9.66 18.42
N THR A 32 -4.83 -10.62 17.57
CA THR A 32 -3.49 -10.74 16.99
C THR A 32 -3.40 -9.88 15.75
N HIS A 33 -2.32 -9.13 15.59
CA HIS A 33 -2.13 -8.28 14.42
C HIS A 33 -0.67 -8.25 13.96
N ARG A 34 -0.50 -7.84 12.71
CA ARG A 34 0.78 -7.52 12.10
C ARG A 34 0.61 -6.21 11.36
N ILE A 35 1.27 -5.18 11.85
CA ILE A 35 1.28 -3.86 11.24
C ILE A 35 2.75 -3.49 11.04
N GLY A 36 3.05 -2.73 10.01
CA GLY A 36 4.13 -1.77 10.17
C GLY A 36 4.46 -1.03 8.90
N ASP A 37 5.69 -0.56 8.88
CA ASP A 37 6.17 0.41 7.91
C ASP A 37 6.72 -0.22 6.65
N TYR A 38 6.30 0.30 5.50
CA TYR A 38 6.66 -0.18 4.19
C TYR A 38 6.84 0.97 3.21
N TYR A 39 7.72 0.72 2.25
CA TYR A 39 7.94 1.61 1.14
C TYR A 39 8.02 0.82 -0.16
N THR A 40 7.56 1.46 -1.24
CA THR A 40 7.78 0.98 -2.59
C THR A 40 8.35 2.07 -3.48
N ARG A 41 9.24 1.68 -4.39
CA ARG A 41 9.77 2.59 -5.43
C ARG A 41 8.90 2.59 -6.69
N ASP A 42 8.09 1.54 -6.87
CA ASP A 42 7.33 1.30 -8.08
C ASP A 42 6.07 0.45 -7.77
N ARG A 43 5.52 -0.18 -8.80
CA ARG A 43 4.30 -1.00 -8.72
C ARG A 43 4.53 -2.42 -8.19
N SER A 44 5.71 -2.71 -7.63
CA SER A 44 6.04 -4.00 -7.00
C SER A 44 5.43 -4.13 -5.60
N THR A 45 5.53 -5.33 -5.02
CA THR A 45 5.09 -5.57 -3.64
C THR A 45 5.92 -4.68 -2.69
N PRO A 46 5.28 -3.81 -1.88
CA PRO A 46 5.99 -2.98 -0.92
C PRO A 46 6.85 -3.82 0.02
N ARG A 47 8.01 -3.27 0.40
CA ARG A 47 8.96 -3.90 1.32
C ARG A 47 9.06 -3.08 2.58
N ARG A 48 9.41 -3.74 3.70
CA ARG A 48 9.73 -3.05 4.94
C ARG A 48 10.79 -1.98 4.69
N ASP A 49 10.67 -0.82 5.32
CA ASP A 49 11.56 0.32 5.12
C ASP A 49 13.04 -0.01 5.25
N ALA A 50 13.38 -0.87 6.22
CA ALA A 50 14.74 -1.40 6.41
C ALA A 50 15.36 -2.02 5.16
N PHE A 51 14.56 -2.58 4.24
CA PHE A 51 15.05 -3.11 2.96
C PHE A 51 15.61 -2.00 2.07
N TRP A 52 15.08 -0.79 2.17
CA TRP A 52 15.47 0.39 1.40
C TRP A 52 16.44 1.31 2.16
N GLY A 53 16.88 0.90 3.36
CA GLY A 53 17.75 1.69 4.23
C GLY A 53 17.03 2.68 5.14
N GLY A 54 15.69 2.67 5.17
CA GLY A 54 14.87 3.36 6.18
C GLY A 54 14.73 2.53 7.46
N LYS A 55 13.80 2.92 8.34
CA LYS A 55 13.49 2.24 9.60
C LYS A 55 11.98 2.18 9.78
N ASP A 56 11.55 1.38 10.76
CA ASP A 56 10.15 1.41 11.18
C ASP A 56 9.90 2.72 11.97
N SER A 57 9.14 3.65 11.37
CA SER A 57 8.85 4.97 11.93
C SER A 57 7.60 5.00 12.83
N LEU A 58 6.90 3.86 12.97
CA LEU A 58 5.70 3.77 13.80
C LEU A 58 6.04 3.79 15.29
N THR A 59 5.41 4.71 16.01
CA THR A 59 5.55 4.88 17.47
C THR A 59 4.49 4.14 18.28
N ALA A 60 3.43 3.67 17.62
CA ALA A 60 2.45 2.74 18.16
C ALA A 60 1.72 2.07 16.99
N ALA A 61 1.35 0.81 17.18
CA ALA A 61 0.48 0.09 16.28
C ALA A 61 -0.39 -0.87 17.08
N MET A 62 -1.66 -0.98 16.70
CA MET A 62 -2.62 -1.91 17.28
C MET A 62 -3.58 -2.34 16.18
N GLY A 63 -3.92 -3.63 16.14
CA GLY A 63 -4.94 -4.14 15.23
C GLY A 63 -5.78 -5.20 15.91
N PHE A 64 -7.05 -5.26 15.51
CA PHE A 64 -7.95 -6.32 15.90
C PHE A 64 -8.99 -6.58 14.81
N GLU A 65 -9.58 -7.76 14.85
CA GLU A 65 -10.73 -8.12 14.04
C GLU A 65 -11.90 -8.48 14.96
N LYS A 66 -13.04 -7.82 14.74
CA LYS A 66 -14.27 -8.06 15.48
C LYS A 66 -15.47 -7.86 14.55
N ASP A 67 -16.44 -8.78 14.62
CA ASP A 67 -17.69 -8.71 13.85
C ASP A 67 -17.49 -8.53 12.33
N GLY A 68 -16.44 -9.17 11.79
CA GLY A 68 -16.08 -9.10 10.36
C GLY A 68 -15.38 -7.81 9.93
N VAL A 69 -15.00 -6.95 10.89
CA VAL A 69 -14.28 -5.69 10.64
C VAL A 69 -12.86 -5.78 11.21
N THR A 70 -11.88 -5.65 10.32
CA THR A 70 -10.48 -5.42 10.70
C THR A 70 -10.27 -3.94 10.99
N THR A 71 -9.86 -3.62 12.21
CA THR A 71 -9.49 -2.26 12.63
C THR A 71 -7.98 -2.19 12.81
N ILE A 72 -7.33 -1.25 12.14
CA ILE A 72 -5.89 -0.97 12.25
C ILE A 72 -5.73 0.46 12.75
N LEU A 73 -5.03 0.61 13.87
CA LEU A 73 -4.61 1.88 14.44
C LEU A 73 -3.09 1.95 14.42
N PHE A 74 -2.55 3.07 13.98
CA PHE A 74 -1.12 3.35 14.06
C PHE A 74 -0.88 4.81 14.43
N ARG A 75 0.32 5.09 14.90
CA ARG A 75 0.78 6.44 15.20
C ARG A 75 2.19 6.62 14.69
N ARG A 76 2.42 7.64 13.88
CA ARG A 76 3.73 8.07 13.41
C ARG A 76 3.95 9.56 13.71
N LYS A 77 5.17 10.03 13.56
CA LYS A 77 5.48 11.46 13.60
C LYS A 77 5.01 12.13 12.32
N LEU A 78 4.63 13.41 12.42
CA LEU A 78 4.25 14.22 11.26
C LEU A 78 5.46 14.57 10.37
N SER A 79 6.64 14.73 10.98
CA SER A 79 7.87 15.02 10.25
C SER A 79 8.93 13.94 10.50
N THR A 80 9.71 13.67 9.46
CA THR A 80 10.73 12.62 9.36
C THR A 80 11.93 13.12 8.55
N ASN A 81 13.10 12.50 8.77
CA ASN A 81 14.30 12.72 7.95
C ASN A 81 14.70 11.44 7.22
N GLU A 82 13.80 10.47 7.13
CA GLU A 82 14.05 9.17 6.50
C GLU A 82 13.75 9.22 5.00
N LEU A 83 14.50 8.45 4.21
CA LEU A 83 14.40 8.45 2.75
C LEU A 83 13.13 7.79 2.21
N THR A 84 12.50 6.95 3.02
CA THR A 84 11.33 6.13 2.67
C THR A 84 10.02 6.75 3.12
N ASP A 85 10.10 7.81 3.92
CA ASP A 85 8.97 8.42 4.59
C ASP A 85 8.57 9.74 3.93
N HIS A 86 7.28 10.09 4.01
CA HIS A 86 6.77 11.40 3.64
C HIS A 86 6.34 12.21 4.87
N ASP A 87 6.69 13.50 4.88
CA ASP A 87 6.16 14.45 5.86
C ASP A 87 4.65 14.66 5.66
N ILE A 88 3.90 14.68 6.75
CA ILE A 88 2.50 15.11 6.81
C ILE A 88 2.50 16.57 7.27
N ILE A 89 2.31 17.48 6.31
CA ILE A 89 2.30 18.94 6.50
C ILE A 89 0.88 19.49 6.50
N ASP A 90 0.72 20.74 6.93
CA ASP A 90 -0.54 21.49 6.80
C ASP A 90 -0.79 21.84 5.33
N GLY A 91 -1.49 20.94 4.64
CA GLY A 91 -1.78 21.01 3.22
C GLY A 91 -2.37 19.70 2.70
N ASP A 92 -2.88 19.73 1.47
CA ASP A 92 -3.44 18.53 0.84
C ASP A 92 -2.35 17.48 0.62
N MET A 93 -2.51 16.32 1.24
CA MET A 93 -1.69 15.14 0.99
C MET A 93 -2.45 14.17 0.09
N GLN A 94 -1.78 13.69 -0.96
CA GLN A 94 -2.28 12.56 -1.73
C GLN A 94 -2.14 11.27 -0.90
N VAL A 95 -3.25 10.58 -0.71
CA VAL A 95 -3.32 9.33 0.02
C VAL A 95 -3.81 8.24 -0.92
N ILE A 96 -3.06 7.15 -0.99
CA ILE A 96 -3.52 5.92 -1.63
C ILE A 96 -4.00 4.94 -0.57
N TRP A 97 -4.93 4.07 -0.95
CA TRP A 97 -5.35 2.97 -0.08
C TRP A 97 -5.60 1.73 -0.90
N ALA A 98 -5.51 0.58 -0.23
CA ALA A 98 -5.83 -0.71 -0.81
C ALA A 98 -6.40 -1.66 0.25
N LYS A 99 -7.27 -2.56 -0.17
CA LYS A 99 -7.79 -3.68 0.61
C LYS A 99 -7.35 -5.00 -0.03
N GLY A 100 -6.95 -5.96 0.82
CA GLY A 100 -6.58 -7.30 0.38
C GLY A 100 -7.77 -8.07 -0.22
N GLN A 101 -7.46 -8.97 -1.14
CA GLN A 101 -8.46 -9.84 -1.76
C GLN A 101 -8.90 -10.94 -0.78
N GLU A 102 -10.21 -11.22 -0.73
CA GLU A 102 -10.77 -12.32 0.06
C GLU A 102 -11.01 -13.56 -0.82
N PRO A 103 -10.87 -14.79 -0.28
CA PRO A 103 -11.21 -16.00 -1.00
C PRO A 103 -12.61 -15.94 -1.63
N GLY A 104 -12.66 -16.15 -2.95
CA GLY A 104 -13.92 -16.14 -3.72
C GLY A 104 -14.50 -14.76 -4.04
N LYS A 105 -13.84 -13.66 -3.62
CA LYS A 105 -14.27 -12.27 -3.89
C LYS A 105 -13.21 -11.48 -4.64
N TYR A 106 -12.55 -12.13 -5.59
CA TYR A 106 -11.46 -11.55 -6.35
C TYR A 106 -11.96 -10.48 -7.32
N ILE A 107 -11.28 -9.33 -7.35
CA ILE A 107 -11.53 -8.27 -8.34
C ILE A 107 -10.27 -8.09 -9.22
N HIS A 108 -10.22 -8.77 -10.37
CA HIS A 108 -9.14 -8.62 -11.36
C HIS A 108 -9.67 -8.10 -12.70
N GLN A 109 -8.85 -7.30 -13.39
CA GLN A 109 -9.12 -6.90 -14.76
C GLN A 109 -7.80 -6.83 -15.56
N PRO A 110 -7.55 -7.76 -16.50
CA PRO A 110 -8.40 -8.90 -16.88
C PRO A 110 -8.54 -9.94 -15.75
N PRO A 111 -9.56 -10.84 -15.79
CA PRO A 111 -9.70 -11.89 -14.80
C PRO A 111 -8.45 -12.79 -14.73
N SER A 112 -8.06 -13.17 -13.51
CA SER A 112 -6.87 -13.98 -13.23
C SER A 112 -7.06 -15.45 -13.64
N GLY A 113 -5.98 -16.22 -13.62
CA GLY A 113 -6.04 -17.66 -13.84
C GLY A 113 -6.94 -18.39 -12.83
N VAL A 114 -7.02 -17.89 -11.60
CA VAL A 114 -7.89 -18.45 -10.53
C VAL A 114 -9.38 -18.29 -10.89
N GLU A 115 -9.73 -17.26 -11.66
CA GLU A 115 -11.10 -16.99 -12.09
C GLU A 115 -11.47 -17.69 -13.42
N LYS A 116 -10.49 -18.07 -14.25
CA LYS A 116 -10.74 -18.51 -15.63
C LYS A 116 -10.26 -19.92 -15.99
N SER A 117 -9.31 -20.51 -15.26
CA SER A 117 -8.51 -21.63 -15.79
C SER A 117 -8.21 -22.73 -14.76
N ALA A 118 -7.63 -23.84 -15.25
CA ALA A 118 -7.04 -24.90 -14.44
C ALA A 118 -5.78 -24.40 -13.72
N VAL A 119 -5.96 -23.73 -12.58
CA VAL A 119 -4.86 -23.42 -11.66
C VAL A 119 -4.50 -24.65 -10.82
N SER A 120 -3.20 -24.89 -10.65
CA SER A 120 -2.69 -25.93 -9.74
C SER A 120 -2.99 -25.59 -8.27
N VAL A 121 -3.11 -24.30 -7.95
CA VAL A 121 -3.46 -23.78 -6.62
C VAL A 121 -4.76 -22.99 -6.71
N LYS A 122 -5.87 -23.64 -6.38
CA LYS A 122 -7.21 -23.04 -6.44
C LYS A 122 -7.42 -21.98 -5.36
N ASP A 123 -6.71 -22.09 -4.25
CA ASP A 123 -6.74 -21.21 -3.08
C ASP A 123 -5.54 -20.23 -3.09
N PHE A 124 -5.22 -19.66 -4.26
CA PHE A 124 -4.03 -18.81 -4.38
C PHE A 124 -4.06 -17.61 -3.43
N TYR A 125 -5.20 -17.00 -3.15
CA TYR A 125 -5.30 -15.93 -2.15
C TYR A 125 -5.76 -16.54 -0.83
N LYS A 126 -4.81 -16.85 0.06
CA LYS A 126 -5.16 -17.39 1.38
C LYS A 126 -5.44 -16.23 2.34
N PRO A 127 -6.23 -16.49 3.39
CA PRO A 127 -6.36 -15.53 4.49
C PRO A 127 -5.00 -15.14 5.06
N ASP A 128 -4.89 -13.91 5.53
CA ASP A 128 -3.70 -13.38 6.21
C ASP A 128 -2.42 -13.33 5.35
N GLU A 129 -2.54 -13.24 4.02
CA GLU A 129 -1.42 -13.06 3.09
C GLU A 129 -1.41 -11.68 2.42
N LEU A 130 -0.23 -11.06 2.37
CA LEU A 130 -0.02 -9.85 1.58
C LEU A 130 0.16 -10.21 0.10
N LYS A 131 -0.90 -10.05 -0.68
CA LYS A 131 -0.94 -10.28 -2.13
C LYS A 131 -1.52 -9.09 -2.87
N TYR A 132 -1.57 -9.21 -4.19
CA TYR A 132 -2.13 -8.18 -5.05
C TYR A 132 -3.54 -7.77 -4.61
N HIS A 133 -3.76 -6.48 -4.41
CA HIS A 133 -5.01 -5.91 -3.89
C HIS A 133 -6.18 -5.99 -4.89
N GLY A 134 -5.93 -6.14 -6.19
CA GLY A 134 -6.99 -6.12 -7.20
C GLY A 134 -7.26 -4.75 -7.82
N HIS A 135 -8.42 -4.64 -8.47
CA HIS A 135 -8.86 -3.43 -9.17
C HIS A 135 -10.12 -2.81 -8.53
N ARG A 136 -10.56 -1.68 -9.08
CA ARG A 136 -11.82 -0.99 -8.74
C ARG A 136 -11.91 -0.69 -7.25
N THR A 137 -12.93 -1.17 -6.56
CA THR A 137 -13.26 -0.86 -5.16
C THR A 137 -12.29 -1.48 -4.15
N GLN A 138 -11.23 -2.18 -4.58
CA GLN A 138 -10.18 -2.66 -3.69
C GLN A 138 -9.02 -1.67 -3.51
N ARG A 139 -9.04 -0.52 -4.20
CA ARG A 139 -8.02 0.51 -4.06
C ARG A 139 -8.54 1.88 -4.47
N GLY A 140 -7.84 2.92 -4.07
CA GLY A 140 -8.17 4.27 -4.50
C GLY A 140 -7.09 5.28 -4.21
N VAL A 141 -7.37 6.51 -4.65
CA VAL A 141 -6.59 7.71 -4.37
C VAL A 141 -7.55 8.74 -3.81
N ALA A 142 -7.11 9.46 -2.79
CA ALA A 142 -7.77 10.60 -2.20
C ALA A 142 -6.75 11.73 -2.02
N ALA A 143 -7.23 12.95 -1.82
CA ALA A 143 -6.41 14.08 -1.42
C ALA A 143 -7.16 14.84 -0.33
N PHE A 144 -6.51 15.09 0.79
CA PHE A 144 -7.08 15.83 1.91
C PHE A 144 -5.99 16.36 2.84
N ASN A 145 -6.31 17.42 3.59
CA ASN A 145 -5.47 17.95 4.66
C ASN A 145 -5.72 17.18 5.97
N PHE A 146 -4.65 16.84 6.69
CA PHE A 146 -4.68 16.10 7.95
C PHE A 146 -4.80 17.00 9.20
N PHE A 147 -4.74 18.33 9.04
CA PHE A 147 -4.78 19.34 10.11
C PHE A 147 -6.18 19.90 10.33
#